data_AF-A0A329KBU1-F1
#
_entry.id   AF-A0A329KBU1-F1
#
_cell.length_a   1.000
_cell.length_b   1.000
_cell.length_c   1.000
_cell.angle_alpha   90.00
_cell.angle_beta   90.00
_cell.angle_gamma   90.00
#
_symmetry.space_group_name_H-M   'P 1'
#
loop_
_entity.id
_entity.type
_entity.pdbx_description
1 polymer ?
#
loop_
_entity_poly.entity_id
_entity_poly.type
_entity_poly.pdbx_seq_one_letter_code
_entity_poly.pdbx_strand_id
1 'polypeptide(L)'
;YHTKRLASPGQRIVLYAKDRGCSHPGCDVPGYYCEVHHVTDYSKCHTTDVNDLTFACGPHHRLLRPGGWMTRKRANGDTEWIPPPHLDRGQPRTNTFHHPEKILADPDDDDP
;
A
#
# COMPACT_ATOMS: atom_id res chain seq x y z
N TYR A 1 14.11 2.99 19.29
CA TYR A 1 14.86 1.83 18.76
C TYR A 1 14.12 1.23 17.57
N HIS A 2 14.42 1.62 16.34
CA HIS A 2 14.03 0.86 15.14
C HIS A 2 15.14 0.97 14.09
N THR A 3 16.15 0.10 14.21
CA THR A 3 17.37 0.06 13.37
C THR A 3 17.29 -0.96 12.23
N LYS A 4 16.13 -1.57 11.98
CA LYS A 4 15.99 -2.67 10.99
C LYS A 4 15.14 -2.21 9.81
N ARG A 5 15.73 -2.28 8.61
CA ARG A 5 15.05 -2.04 7.33
C ARG A 5 13.95 -3.06 7.05
N LEU A 6 14.11 -4.31 7.46
CA LEU A 6 13.09 -5.33 7.22
C LEU A 6 11.94 -5.22 8.21
N ALA A 7 10.71 -5.33 7.71
CA ALA A 7 9.52 -5.41 8.54
C ALA A 7 9.60 -6.62 9.48
N SER A 8 9.18 -6.43 10.73
CA SER A 8 9.09 -7.51 11.71
C SER A 8 7.91 -8.44 11.38
N PRO A 9 7.89 -9.68 11.91
CA PRO A 9 6.74 -10.56 11.76
C PRO A 9 5.43 -9.93 12.24
N GLY A 10 5.46 -9.20 13.36
CA GLY A 10 4.28 -8.49 13.88
C GLY A 10 3.77 -7.41 12.93
N GLN A 11 4.66 -6.65 12.30
CA GLN A 11 4.28 -5.65 11.29
C GLN A 11 3.67 -6.30 10.05
N ARG A 12 4.20 -7.45 9.64
CA ARG A 12 3.63 -8.22 8.53
C ARG A 12 2.23 -8.76 8.86
N ILE A 13 1.97 -9.17 10.11
CA ILE A 13 0.62 -9.54 10.59
C ILE A 13 -0.34 -8.36 10.48
N VAL A 14 0.07 -7.17 10.91
CA VAL A 14 -0.75 -5.96 10.76
C VAL A 14 -1.07 -5.68 9.30
N LEU A 15 -0.10 -5.86 8.38
CA LEU A 15 -0.35 -5.69 6.94
C LEU A 15 -1.31 -6.75 6.37
N TYR A 16 -1.28 -7.99 6.86
CA TYR A 16 -2.30 -8.99 6.50
C TYR A 16 -3.71 -8.57 6.92
N ALA A 17 -3.85 -7.91 8.06
CA ALA A 17 -5.15 -7.39 8.50
C ALA A 17 -5.57 -6.13 7.72
N LYS A 18 -4.64 -5.21 7.49
CA LYS A 18 -4.90 -3.90 6.86
C LYS A 18 -5.03 -3.96 5.35
N ASP A 19 -4.04 -4.53 4.65
CA ASP A 19 -3.98 -4.50 3.19
C ASP A 19 -4.57 -5.78 2.58
N ARG A 20 -4.48 -6.91 3.30
CA ARG A 20 -4.92 -8.28 2.93
C ARG A 20 -4.26 -8.88 1.66
N GLY A 21 -3.82 -8.04 0.73
CA GLY A 21 -3.05 -8.38 -0.46
C GLY A 21 -2.32 -7.19 -1.05
N CYS A 22 -1.95 -7.28 -2.33
CA CYS A 22 -1.23 -6.19 -2.97
C CYS A 22 -2.10 -4.94 -3.01
N SER A 23 -1.58 -3.81 -2.51
CA SER A 23 -2.35 -2.57 -2.45
C SER A 23 -2.48 -1.85 -3.81
N HIS A 24 -1.82 -2.33 -4.86
CA HIS A 24 -1.93 -1.76 -6.20
C HIS A 24 -3.37 -1.93 -6.72
N PRO A 25 -3.99 -0.87 -7.27
CA PRO A 25 -5.36 -0.92 -7.79
C PRO A 25 -5.63 -2.13 -8.69
N GLY A 26 -6.69 -2.87 -8.38
CA GLY A 26 -7.17 -4.02 -9.15
C GLY A 26 -6.29 -5.27 -9.08
N CYS A 27 -5.22 -5.29 -8.28
CA CYS A 27 -4.42 -6.49 -8.09
C CYS A 27 -5.14 -7.47 -7.14
N ASP A 28 -5.15 -8.75 -7.50
CA ASP A 28 -5.76 -9.83 -6.72
C ASP A 28 -4.74 -10.67 -5.95
N VAL A 29 -3.45 -10.38 -6.08
CA VAL A 29 -2.37 -11.15 -5.47
C VAL A 29 -2.47 -11.05 -3.94
N PRO A 30 -2.61 -12.18 -3.22
CA PRO A 30 -2.77 -12.18 -1.78
C PRO A 30 -1.47 -11.76 -1.07
N GLY A 31 -1.58 -11.30 0.18
CA GLY A 31 -0.44 -10.74 0.93
C GLY A 31 0.70 -11.73 1.11
N TYR A 32 0.39 -13.04 1.02
CA TYR A 32 1.38 -14.11 1.12
C TYR A 32 2.46 -14.00 0.03
N TYR A 33 2.07 -13.58 -1.18
CA TYR A 33 2.97 -13.36 -2.31
C TYR A 33 3.44 -11.90 -2.43
N CYS A 34 3.24 -11.10 -1.39
CA CYS A 34 3.65 -9.71 -1.35
C CYS A 34 4.91 -9.48 -0.51
N GLU A 35 5.72 -8.57 -0.99
CA GLU A 35 6.82 -7.94 -0.26
C GLU A 35 6.27 -6.75 0.55
N VAL A 36 7.00 -6.37 1.60
CA VAL A 36 6.67 -5.16 2.36
C VAL A 36 7.45 -3.98 1.79
N HIS A 37 6.73 -2.97 1.34
CA HIS A 37 7.23 -1.74 0.76
C HIS A 37 7.10 -0.59 1.76
N HIS A 38 8.17 0.21 1.92
CA HIS A 38 8.11 1.49 2.63
C HIS A 38 7.54 2.56 1.71
N VAL A 39 6.44 3.19 2.11
CA VAL A 39 5.80 4.26 1.34
C VAL A 39 6.71 5.50 1.29
N THR A 40 7.30 5.87 2.43
CA THR A 40 8.45 6.77 2.45
C THR A 40 9.73 5.95 2.37
N ASP A 41 10.56 6.20 1.35
CA ASP A 41 11.83 5.47 1.18
C ASP A 41 12.59 5.33 2.51
N TYR A 42 13.03 4.10 2.83
CA TYR A 42 13.78 3.84 4.07
C TYR A 42 15.01 4.73 4.23
N SER A 43 15.66 5.11 3.13
CA SER A 43 16.80 6.03 3.12
C SER A 43 16.46 7.46 3.56
N LYS A 44 15.18 7.81 3.63
CA LYS A 44 14.66 9.12 4.07
C LYS A 44 14.06 9.05 5.46
N CYS A 45 13.23 8.05 5.74
CA CYS A 45 12.53 7.95 7.03
C CYS A 45 13.38 7.26 8.12
N HIS A 46 14.31 6.38 7.74
CA HIS A 46 15.15 5.57 8.65
C HIS A 46 14.38 4.73 9.68
N THR A 47 13.07 4.59 9.50
CA THR A 47 12.18 3.82 10.36
C THR A 47 11.44 2.79 9.53
N THR A 48 10.94 1.77 10.22
CA THR A 48 10.03 0.79 9.63
C THR A 48 8.76 0.91 10.46
N ASP A 49 7.97 1.95 10.23
CA ASP A 49 6.70 2.22 10.90
C ASP A 49 5.57 1.52 10.14
N VAL A 50 4.78 0.69 10.82
CA VAL A 50 3.68 -0.06 10.20
C VAL A 50 2.64 0.82 9.50
N ASN A 51 2.50 2.07 9.90
CA ASN A 51 1.60 3.02 9.26
C ASN A 51 2.17 3.60 7.95
N ASP A 52 3.47 3.47 7.71
CA ASP A 52 4.18 3.88 6.50
C ASP A 52 4.65 2.67 5.66
N LEU A 53 4.08 1.48 5.91
CA LEU A 53 4.32 0.26 5.13
C LEU A 53 3.08 -0.15 4.35
N THR A 54 3.29 -0.90 3.27
CA THR A 54 2.22 -1.53 2.49
C THR A 54 2.70 -2.82 1.83
N PHE A 55 1.77 -3.68 1.44
CA PHE A 55 2.06 -4.83 0.59
C PHE A 55 2.13 -4.47 -0.90
N ALA A 56 3.19 -4.95 -1.55
CA ALA A 56 3.34 -4.92 -3.00
C ALA A 56 3.79 -6.29 -3.51
N CYS A 57 3.08 -6.87 -4.49
CA CYS A 57 3.54 -8.09 -5.16
C CYS A 57 4.79 -7.78 -6.00
N GLY A 58 5.59 -8.80 -6.32
CA GLY A 58 6.86 -8.61 -7.05
C GLY A 58 6.73 -7.74 -8.33
N PRO A 59 5.75 -7.97 -9.23
CA PRO A 59 5.55 -7.11 -10.40
C PRO A 59 5.28 -5.65 -10.06
N HIS A 60 4.34 -5.37 -9.15
CA HIS A 60 3.98 -3.99 -8.77
C HIS A 60 5.07 -3.31 -7.94
N HIS A 61 5.78 -4.05 -7.09
CA HIS A 61 6.89 -3.47 -6.33
C HIS A 61 8.00 -2.97 -7.26
N ARG A 62 8.26 -3.66 -8.37
CA ARG A 62 9.23 -3.20 -9.37
C ARG A 62 8.83 -1.87 -10.02
N LEU A 63 7.54 -1.53 -10.09
CA LEU A 63 7.07 -0.26 -10.66
C LEU A 63 7.48 0.97 -9.83
N LEU A 64 7.79 0.77 -8.55
CA LEU A 64 8.18 1.79 -7.58
C LEU A 64 9.67 2.08 -7.71
N ARG A 65 9.99 2.93 -8.69
CA ARG A 65 11.34 3.32 -9.08
C ARG A 65 11.36 4.83 -9.36
N PRO A 66 12.53 5.50 -9.28
CA PRO A 66 12.62 6.92 -9.55
C PRO A 66 11.97 7.30 -10.89
N GLY A 67 11.07 8.28 -10.88
CA GLY A 67 10.30 8.71 -12.07
C GLY A 67 9.20 7.73 -12.54
N GLY A 68 8.99 6.63 -11.82
CA GLY A 68 7.95 5.64 -12.08
C GLY A 68 6.70 5.88 -11.24
N TRP A 69 6.09 4.78 -10.77
CA TRP A 69 4.97 4.85 -9.85
C TRP A 69 5.44 5.31 -8.47
N MET A 70 4.56 5.95 -7.73
CA MET A 70 4.77 6.36 -6.35
C MET A 70 3.64 5.84 -5.47
N THR A 71 3.91 5.64 -4.18
CA THR A 71 2.88 5.38 -3.18
C THR A 71 2.70 6.56 -2.23
N ARG A 72 1.51 6.67 -1.64
CA ARG A 72 1.20 7.63 -0.56
C ARG A 72 0.19 6.99 0.39
N LYS A 73 0.34 7.25 1.70
CA LYS A 73 -0.69 6.89 2.69
C LYS A 73 -1.76 7.97 2.78
N ARG A 74 -3.02 7.56 2.71
CA ARG A 74 -4.19 8.40 3.02
C ARG A 74 -4.43 8.48 4.53
N ALA A 75 -5.20 9.47 4.97
CA ALA A 75 -5.58 9.62 6.36
C ALA A 75 -6.39 8.42 6.90
N ASN A 76 -7.18 7.77 6.04
CA ASN A 76 -7.93 6.56 6.37
C ASN A 76 -7.06 5.27 6.39
N GLY A 77 -5.74 5.39 6.17
CA GLY A 77 -4.78 4.28 6.20
C GLY A 77 -4.55 3.58 4.85
N ASP A 78 -5.35 3.87 3.83
CA ASP A 78 -5.21 3.26 2.51
C ASP A 78 -3.92 3.71 1.81
N THR A 79 -3.32 2.79 1.06
CA THR A 79 -2.21 3.12 0.17
C THR A 79 -2.75 3.53 -1.20
N GLU A 80 -2.44 4.76 -1.59
CA GLU A 80 -2.61 5.20 -2.97
C GLU A 80 -1.39 4.87 -3.81
N TRP A 81 -1.65 4.48 -5.05
CA TRP A 81 -0.67 4.31 -6.11
C TRP A 81 -0.86 5.40 -7.16
N ILE A 82 0.16 6.25 -7.27
CA ILE A 82 0.18 7.41 -8.18
C ILE A 82 1.02 7.02 -9.40
N PRO A 83 0.44 7.00 -10.61
CA PRO A 83 1.17 6.71 -11.83
C PRO A 83 2.10 7.87 -12.21
N PRO A 84 3.14 7.62 -13.02
CA PRO A 84 3.86 8.71 -13.68
C PRO A 84 2.92 9.45 -14.66
N PRO A 85 3.15 10.74 -14.95
CA PRO A 85 2.19 11.59 -15.69
C PRO A 85 1.71 11.02 -17.04
N HIS A 86 2.59 10.34 -17.78
CA HIS A 86 2.26 9.75 -19.07
C HIS A 86 1.38 8.49 -19.00
N LEU A 87 1.20 7.92 -17.80
CA LEU A 87 0.29 6.79 -17.53
C LEU A 87 -0.93 7.21 -16.71
N ASP A 88 -1.09 8.51 -16.42
CA ASP A 88 -2.22 8.99 -15.64
C ASP A 88 -3.45 9.20 -16.53
N ARG A 89 -4.42 8.29 -16.43
CA ARG A 89 -5.64 8.27 -17.26
C ARG A 89 -6.91 8.21 -16.41
N GLY A 90 -6.84 8.68 -15.16
CA GLY A 90 -7.98 8.67 -14.24
C GLY A 90 -8.32 7.31 -13.65
N GLN A 91 -7.40 6.34 -13.72
CA GLN A 91 -7.57 5.04 -13.07
C GLN A 91 -7.67 5.17 -11.54
N PRO A 92 -8.34 4.22 -10.86
CA PRO A 92 -8.38 4.15 -9.40
C PRO A 92 -6.99 4.21 -8.78
N ARG A 93 -6.88 4.83 -7.60
CA ARG A 93 -5.62 4.99 -6.86
C ARG A 93 -5.44 3.98 -5.75
N THR A 94 -6.52 3.40 -5.25
CA THR A 94 -6.53 2.42 -4.17
C THR A 94 -7.06 1.08 -4.67
N ASN A 95 -6.77 0.00 -3.94
CA ASN A 95 -7.29 -1.33 -4.26
C ASN A 95 -8.45 -1.71 -3.34
N THR A 96 -9.64 -1.89 -3.92
CA THR A 96 -10.84 -2.37 -3.22
C THR A 96 -11.04 -3.88 -3.33
N PHE A 97 -10.26 -4.59 -4.16
CA PHE A 97 -10.43 -6.03 -4.40
C PHE A 97 -10.36 -6.85 -3.11
N HIS A 98 -9.42 -6.52 -2.22
CA HIS A 98 -9.27 -7.22 -0.94
C HIS A 98 -10.21 -6.69 0.16
N HIS A 99 -10.96 -5.63 -0.11
CA HIS A 99 -11.87 -4.96 0.81
C HIS A 99 -13.26 -4.76 0.17
N PRO A 100 -13.97 -5.84 -0.18
CA PRO A 100 -15.30 -5.73 -0.79
C PRO A 100 -16.28 -4.96 0.09
N GLU A 101 -16.09 -4.98 1.42
CA GLU A 101 -16.90 -4.20 2.36
C GLU A 101 -16.89 -2.69 2.07
N LYS A 102 -15.79 -2.15 1.51
CA LYS A 102 -15.67 -0.72 1.18
C LYS A 102 -16.45 -0.31 -0.08
N ILE A 103 -16.82 -1.28 -0.92
CA ILE A 103 -17.68 -1.04 -2.08
C ILE A 103 -19.15 -0.99 -1.65
N LEU A 104 -19.47 -1.72 -0.58
CA LEU A 104 -20.84 -1.90 -0.07
C LEU A 104 -21.20 -0.88 1.02
N ALA A 105 -20.21 -0.24 1.63
CA ALA A 105 -20.43 0.80 2.63
C ALA A 105 -21.14 2.01 2.02
N ASP A 106 -22.09 2.58 2.76
CA ASP A 106 -22.75 3.83 2.36
C ASP A 106 -21.70 4.96 2.50
N PRO A 107 -21.54 5.86 1.52
CA PRO A 107 -20.61 6.99 1.62
C PRO A 107 -20.80 7.88 2.87
N ASP A 108 -21.95 7.81 3.51
CA ASP A 108 -22.27 8.54 4.75
C ASP A 108 -21.76 7.85 6.04
N ASP A 109 -21.29 6.59 5.97
CA ASP A 109 -20.78 5.84 7.14
C ASP A 109 -19.32 6.19 7.52
N ASP A 110 -18.61 6.95 6.68
CA ASP A 110 -17.21 7.36 6.86
C ASP A 110 -17.04 8.76 7.51
N ASP A 111 -18.13 9.43 7.91
CA ASP A 111 -18.07 10.74 8.60
C ASP A 111 -18.01 10.54 10.14
N PRO A 112 -16.98 11.07 10.84
CA PRO A 112 -16.78 10.87 12.27
C PRO A 112 -17.77 11.60 13.20
#